data_AF-A0A962EV17-F1
#
_entry.id   AF-A0A962EV17-F1
#
_cell.length_a   1.000
_cell.length_b   1.000
_cell.length_c   1.000
_cell.angle_alpha   90.00
_cell.angle_beta   90.00
_cell.angle_gamma   90.00
#
_symmetry.space_group_name_H-M   'P 1'
#
loop_
_entity.id
_entity.type
_entity.pdbx_description
1 polymer ?
#
loop_
_entity_poly.entity_id
_entity_poly.type
_entity_poly.pdbx_seq_one_letter_code
_entity_poly.pdbx_strand_id
1 'polypeptide(L)'
;KMPGKGKDGKDLLMMETAGIPVSRWIDGVLEDKANLQQPDNTRAMVMWGHAPNSQTRGPDMKKAMEKLDLLVVIDPYPTVSAVMHDRTDGVYLLPAATQFETSGSVTASNRSLQWREKVFEPLFEAKVDHEIMYLFAKKFGFEKEMFKNIKVAGTEPDIEDITREFNRGMWTIGYTGQSPERLKLHMANQHTFDKVTLKANGGPCDGDYYGLPWPCWGTAEFKHPGTPNLYDTSKPVSDGGLCFRARFGVKAPEKYAKGNPDADNLLAVESWPEGSEIKDGYPEVTYAMLDKLGWTGDLTAEEKAAIEKVAGGSEPEKLGKVNWKIDLSGGLQRVAIKHGIAPFGNAKARAVVWTFPDPVPLHREPLYTPRRDLLDKYATFKDRRLHRVPVLYESIQKNDFSKDYPVILTSGRLVEYEGGGDETRSNPWLAELQQNMFVEVNPKDANDLGIKDGEMVWVEGPEKGKVKVMAMVTERVGKGVAFMPFHFGGHFQGKDLRSKYPEGADPYVLGEATNTAQTYGYDSVTQMQETKTTLCKIWRA
;
A
#
# COMPACT_ATOMS: atom_id res chain seq x y z
N LYS A 1 3.20 10.48 25.32
CA LYS A 1 2.04 10.98 24.55
C LYS A 1 2.42 12.38 24.05
N MET A 2 2.47 12.65 22.75
CA MET A 2 2.84 13.97 22.23
C MET A 2 1.64 14.92 22.38
N PRO A 3 1.67 15.93 23.25
CA PRO A 3 0.60 16.92 23.35
C PRO A 3 0.73 17.89 22.18
N GLY A 4 -0.09 17.72 21.13
CA GLY A 4 -0.37 18.82 20.20
C GLY A 4 -1.57 19.60 20.73
N LYS A 5 -1.67 20.91 20.48
CA LYS A 5 -2.96 21.62 20.63
C LYS A 5 -3.63 21.68 19.26
N GLY A 6 -4.88 21.24 19.18
CA GLY A 6 -5.74 21.46 18.01
C GLY A 6 -6.01 22.94 17.80
N LYS A 7 -6.58 23.30 16.64
CA LYS A 7 -6.97 24.69 16.34
C LYS A 7 -8.02 25.25 17.32
N ASP A 8 -8.71 24.38 18.05
CA ASP A 8 -9.66 24.71 19.13
C ASP A 8 -9.00 24.78 20.53
N GLY A 9 -7.67 24.65 20.61
CA GLY A 9 -6.90 24.70 21.84
C GLY A 9 -6.92 23.42 22.69
N LYS A 10 -7.64 22.37 22.26
CA LYS A 10 -7.69 21.07 22.96
C LYS A 10 -6.47 20.22 22.64
N ASP A 11 -6.12 19.31 23.54
CA ASP A 11 -5.05 18.35 23.29
C ASP A 11 -5.43 17.42 22.12
N LEU A 12 -4.68 17.53 21.03
CA LEU A 12 -4.74 16.67 19.87
C LEU A 12 -3.63 15.62 19.99
N LEU A 13 -4.03 14.38 20.28
CA LEU A 13 -3.11 13.25 20.27
C LEU A 13 -2.76 12.90 18.83
N MET A 14 -1.61 13.37 18.36
CA MET A 14 -1.16 13.19 16.97
C MET A 14 -1.18 11.71 16.53
N MET A 15 -0.93 10.76 17.44
CA MET A 15 -0.99 9.32 17.16
C MET A 15 -2.37 8.82 16.70
N GLU A 16 -3.44 9.53 17.04
CA GLU A 16 -4.82 9.17 16.67
C GLU A 16 -5.30 9.91 15.40
N THR A 17 -4.43 10.73 14.79
CA THR A 17 -4.75 11.51 13.59
C THR A 17 -4.07 10.93 12.36
N ALA A 18 -4.71 11.04 11.19
CA ALA A 18 -4.11 10.63 9.93
C ALA A 18 -2.74 11.29 9.72
N GLY A 19 -1.71 10.46 9.52
CA GLY A 19 -0.33 10.89 9.27
C GLY A 19 -0.13 11.50 7.89
N ILE A 20 0.99 12.19 7.70
CA ILE A 20 1.48 12.57 6.36
C ILE A 20 1.79 11.27 5.62
N PRO A 21 1.17 11.02 4.45
CA PRO A 21 1.40 9.81 3.68
C PRO A 21 2.80 9.81 3.06
N VAL A 22 3.27 8.62 2.70
CA VAL A 22 4.61 8.43 2.13
C VAL A 22 4.85 9.30 0.90
N SER A 23 3.86 9.53 0.03
CA SER A 23 3.97 10.39 -1.15
C SER A 23 4.15 11.89 -0.84
N ARG A 24 3.88 12.31 0.41
CA ARG A 24 3.90 13.71 0.85
C ARG A 24 4.97 13.98 1.90
N TRP A 25 5.87 13.03 2.17
CA TRP A 25 6.85 13.16 3.25
C TRP A 25 7.74 14.39 3.10
N ILE A 26 8.11 14.74 1.85
CA ILE A 26 8.91 15.93 1.53
C ILE A 26 8.22 17.22 1.96
N ASP A 27 6.90 17.28 1.89
CA ASP A 27 6.14 18.45 2.34
C ASP A 27 6.14 18.55 3.86
N GLY A 28 6.14 17.42 4.58
CA GLY A 28 6.35 17.42 6.04
C GLY A 28 7.67 18.07 6.45
N VAL A 29 8.70 18.03 5.60
CA VAL A 29 10.02 18.63 5.83
C VAL A 29 10.09 20.08 5.34
N LEU A 30 9.53 20.35 4.16
CA LEU A 30 9.74 21.61 3.43
C LEU A 30 8.69 22.67 3.69
N GLU A 31 7.44 22.28 3.95
CA GLU A 31 6.33 23.22 4.16
C GLU A 31 6.57 24.11 5.37
N ASP A 32 6.03 25.33 5.36
CA ASP A 32 6.08 26.21 6.53
C ASP A 32 5.40 25.52 7.72
N LYS A 33 6.04 25.58 8.88
CA LYS A 33 5.50 25.06 10.15
C LYS A 33 4.07 25.54 10.41
N ALA A 34 3.76 26.79 10.09
CA ALA A 34 2.42 27.38 10.26
C ALA A 34 1.35 26.71 9.36
N ASN A 35 1.78 26.10 8.25
CA ASN A 35 0.92 25.40 7.31
C ASN A 35 0.74 23.92 7.63
N LEU A 36 1.53 23.36 8.56
CA LEU A 36 1.36 21.99 9.02
C LEU A 36 0.26 21.88 10.10
N GLN A 37 -0.36 20.71 10.23
CA GLN A 37 -1.22 20.41 11.37
C GLN A 37 -0.43 19.85 12.56
N GLN A 38 0.67 19.16 12.28
CA GLN A 38 1.57 18.70 13.32
C GLN A 38 2.40 19.87 13.89
N PRO A 39 2.82 19.79 15.16
CA PRO A 39 3.51 20.91 15.81
C PRO A 39 4.80 21.31 15.12
N ASP A 40 5.55 20.37 14.54
CA ASP A 40 6.87 20.61 13.96
C ASP A 40 7.04 19.89 12.61
N ASN A 41 7.94 20.41 11.78
CA ASN A 41 8.37 19.74 10.55
C ASN A 41 8.97 18.36 10.86
N THR A 42 8.91 17.46 9.88
CA THR A 42 9.62 16.18 9.93
C THR A 42 11.12 16.42 9.96
N ARG A 43 11.79 15.91 11.00
CA ARG A 43 13.23 16.09 11.25
C ARG A 43 14.07 14.83 11.02
N ALA A 44 13.45 13.66 11.15
CA ALA A 44 14.11 12.37 10.94
C ALA A 44 13.29 11.51 9.97
N MET A 45 13.98 10.76 9.12
CA MET A 45 13.36 9.83 8.18
C MET A 45 14.09 8.50 8.17
N VAL A 46 13.32 7.40 8.20
CA VAL A 46 13.84 6.04 7.99
C VAL A 46 13.24 5.53 6.68
N MET A 47 14.08 5.38 5.67
CA MET A 47 13.77 4.81 4.35
C MET A 47 14.14 3.32 4.38
N TRP A 48 13.17 2.46 4.66
CA TRP A 48 13.38 1.02 4.82
C TRP A 48 12.73 0.26 3.66
N GLY A 49 13.55 -0.37 2.80
CA GLY A 49 13.07 -1.08 1.60
C GLY A 49 12.26 -0.19 0.68
N HIS A 50 12.66 1.08 0.53
CA HIS A 50 11.87 2.11 -0.16
C HIS A 50 12.66 2.80 -1.27
N ALA A 51 12.05 2.85 -2.45
CA ALA A 51 12.59 3.49 -3.65
C ALA A 51 12.13 4.97 -3.77
N PRO A 52 12.98 5.97 -3.47
CA PRO A 52 12.59 7.39 -3.53
C PRO A 52 12.37 7.88 -4.97
N ASN A 53 13.06 7.28 -5.94
CA ASN A 53 12.91 7.59 -7.37
C ASN A 53 11.55 7.19 -7.96
N SER A 54 10.73 6.46 -7.20
CA SER A 54 9.32 6.22 -7.51
C SER A 54 8.40 7.39 -7.15
N GLN A 55 8.90 8.43 -6.47
CA GLN A 55 8.12 9.59 -6.02
C GLN A 55 8.46 10.86 -6.82
N THR A 56 7.44 11.64 -7.20
CA THR A 56 7.59 12.86 -8.01
C THR A 56 8.33 13.98 -7.25
N ARG A 57 8.67 15.05 -7.97
CA ARG A 57 9.35 16.24 -7.43
C ARG A 57 10.74 15.92 -6.87
N GLY A 58 11.54 15.15 -7.61
CA GLY A 58 12.93 14.82 -7.26
C GLY A 58 13.80 16.02 -6.78
N PRO A 59 13.71 17.22 -7.37
CA PRO A 59 14.43 18.40 -6.87
C PRO A 59 14.04 18.83 -5.46
N ASP A 60 12.75 18.76 -5.13
CA ASP A 60 12.28 19.04 -3.77
C ASP A 60 12.63 17.90 -2.83
N MET A 61 12.61 16.66 -3.31
CA MET A 61 13.06 15.52 -2.53
C MET A 61 14.53 15.64 -2.10
N LYS A 62 15.42 16.03 -3.01
CA LYS A 62 16.83 16.31 -2.67
C LYS A 62 16.93 17.37 -1.56
N LYS A 63 16.23 18.49 -1.71
CA LYS A 63 16.20 19.57 -0.69
C LYS A 63 15.67 19.06 0.65
N ALA A 64 14.63 18.22 0.63
CA ALA A 64 14.04 17.65 1.84
C ALA A 64 15.03 16.72 2.54
N MET A 65 15.70 15.82 1.82
CA MET A 65 16.75 14.96 2.36
C MET A 65 17.86 15.78 3.02
N GLU A 66 18.29 16.88 2.39
CA GLU A 66 19.33 17.78 2.90
C GLU A 66 18.91 18.57 4.14
N LYS A 67 17.61 18.81 4.34
CA LYS A 67 17.07 19.56 5.49
C LYS A 67 16.79 18.68 6.72
N LEU A 68 16.75 17.36 6.58
CA LEU A 68 16.59 16.45 7.74
C LEU A 68 17.76 16.61 8.73
N ASP A 69 17.57 16.23 9.99
CA ASP A 69 18.70 16.04 10.90
C ASP A 69 19.23 14.61 10.84
N LEU A 70 18.36 13.66 10.52
CA LEU A 70 18.66 12.23 10.44
C LEU A 70 17.97 11.58 9.24
N LEU A 71 18.75 10.91 8.41
CA LEU A 71 18.28 10.03 7.35
C LEU A 71 18.89 8.64 7.57
N VAL A 72 18.05 7.62 7.76
CA VAL A 72 18.49 6.23 7.85
C VAL A 72 17.96 5.49 6.63
N VAL A 73 18.83 4.84 5.87
CA VAL A 73 18.48 4.02 4.71
C VAL A 73 18.77 2.57 5.09
N ILE A 74 17.77 1.71 4.98
CA ILE A 74 17.85 0.28 5.35
C ILE A 74 17.42 -0.52 4.13
N ASP A 75 18.39 -1.18 3.50
CA ASP A 75 18.18 -1.87 2.22
C ASP A 75 19.35 -2.84 1.95
N PRO A 76 19.15 -3.94 1.21
CA PRO A 76 20.25 -4.76 0.71
C PRO A 76 21.18 -4.03 -0.27
N TYR A 77 20.70 -3.00 -0.97
CA TYR A 77 21.51 -2.21 -1.92
C TYR A 77 21.48 -0.72 -1.57
N PRO A 78 22.56 0.05 -1.79
CA PRO A 78 22.50 1.51 -1.66
C PRO A 78 21.50 2.10 -2.66
N THR A 79 20.34 2.53 -2.17
CA THR A 79 19.29 3.09 -3.02
C THR A 79 19.61 4.51 -3.47
N VAL A 80 18.80 5.07 -4.36
CA VAL A 80 18.86 6.49 -4.73
C VAL A 80 18.84 7.43 -3.50
N SER A 81 18.23 7.02 -2.39
CA SER A 81 18.20 7.80 -1.13
C SER A 81 19.59 8.04 -0.57
N ALA A 82 20.54 7.13 -0.82
CA ALA A 82 21.91 7.21 -0.33
C ALA A 82 22.76 8.24 -1.07
N VAL A 83 22.43 8.55 -2.33
CA VAL A 83 23.32 9.31 -3.23
C VAL A 83 22.74 10.62 -3.75
N MET A 84 21.41 10.80 -3.71
CA MET A 84 20.75 11.99 -4.27
C MET A 84 21.15 13.30 -3.57
N HIS A 85 21.33 13.27 -2.24
CA HIS A 85 21.68 14.43 -1.43
C HIS A 85 23.20 14.69 -1.38
N ASP A 86 23.61 15.88 -0.94
CA ASP A 86 25.02 16.26 -0.76
C ASP A 86 25.50 16.19 0.71
N ARG A 87 24.71 15.60 1.61
CA ARG A 87 25.05 15.50 3.04
C ARG A 87 26.32 14.68 3.27
N THR A 88 27.11 15.12 4.24
CA THR A 88 28.29 14.42 4.75
C THR A 88 28.09 13.86 6.17
N ASP A 89 26.97 14.19 6.81
CA ASP A 89 26.63 13.81 8.18
C ASP A 89 25.12 13.56 8.36
N GLY A 90 24.78 12.89 9.47
CA GLY A 90 23.40 12.54 9.79
C GLY A 90 22.74 11.56 8.81
N VAL A 91 23.53 10.84 8.01
CA VAL A 91 23.05 9.80 7.09
C VAL A 91 23.67 8.46 7.48
N TYR A 92 22.82 7.44 7.62
CA TYR A 92 23.25 6.09 7.97
C TYR A 92 22.71 5.11 6.93
N LEU A 93 23.59 4.27 6.40
CA LEU A 93 23.24 3.13 5.55
C LEU A 93 23.37 1.87 6.40
N LEU A 94 22.27 1.14 6.60
CA LEU A 94 22.26 -0.11 7.35
C LEU A 94 22.01 -1.27 6.38
N PRO A 95 22.95 -2.24 6.27
CA PRO A 95 22.80 -3.36 5.35
C PRO A 95 21.69 -4.30 5.86
N ALA A 96 20.63 -4.42 5.08
CA ALA A 96 19.57 -5.39 5.32
C ALA A 96 19.79 -6.65 4.49
N ALA A 97 19.27 -7.77 4.99
CA ALA A 97 19.26 -9.03 4.26
C ALA A 97 18.26 -8.99 3.09
N THR A 98 18.55 -9.73 2.03
CA THR A 98 17.64 -10.02 0.91
C THR A 98 16.57 -11.04 1.31
N GLN A 99 15.56 -11.22 0.45
CA GLN A 99 14.51 -12.23 0.59
C GLN A 99 15.01 -13.68 0.67
N PHE A 100 16.25 -13.97 0.25
CA PHE A 100 16.82 -15.32 0.27
C PHE A 100 17.58 -15.63 1.56
N GLU A 101 17.84 -14.60 2.36
CA GLU A 101 18.64 -14.66 3.60
C GLU A 101 17.75 -14.67 4.86
N THR A 102 16.43 -14.69 4.66
CA THR A 102 15.44 -14.69 5.73
C THR A 102 14.35 -15.74 5.45
N SER A 103 13.53 -16.02 6.47
CA SER A 103 12.34 -16.85 6.35
C SER A 103 11.12 -16.07 6.78
N GLY A 104 9.92 -16.51 6.41
CA GLY A 104 8.68 -15.86 6.82
C GLY A 104 7.57 -16.01 5.80
N SER A 105 6.48 -15.26 6.00
CA SER A 105 5.32 -15.29 5.10
C SER A 105 5.27 -14.06 4.19
N VAL A 106 4.76 -14.24 2.97
CA VAL A 106 4.47 -13.17 2.02
C VAL A 106 3.09 -13.35 1.41
N THR A 107 2.37 -12.26 1.15
CA THR A 107 1.09 -12.27 0.45
C THR A 107 1.27 -11.87 -1.01
N ALA A 108 0.80 -12.71 -1.95
CA ALA A 108 0.77 -12.39 -3.37
C ALA A 108 -0.49 -11.59 -3.78
N SER A 109 -0.51 -11.03 -4.99
CA SER A 109 -1.64 -10.20 -5.47
C SER A 109 -2.96 -10.96 -5.58
N ASN A 110 -2.94 -12.29 -5.70
CA ASN A 110 -4.13 -13.14 -5.64
C ASN A 110 -4.61 -13.39 -4.19
N ARG A 111 -3.96 -12.76 -3.20
CA ARG A 111 -4.21 -12.84 -1.76
C ARG A 111 -3.79 -14.16 -1.11
N SER A 112 -3.08 -15.04 -1.81
CA SER A 112 -2.46 -16.24 -1.24
C SER A 112 -1.21 -15.88 -0.42
N LEU A 113 -1.15 -16.38 0.81
CA LEU A 113 0.01 -16.32 1.69
C LEU A 113 0.92 -17.53 1.43
N GLN A 114 2.22 -17.31 1.34
CA GLN A 114 3.21 -18.35 1.11
C GLN A 114 4.31 -18.26 2.15
N TRP A 115 4.74 -19.42 2.68
CA TRP A 115 5.93 -19.49 3.51
C TRP A 115 7.17 -19.53 2.63
N ARG A 116 8.19 -18.75 2.99
CA ARG A 116 9.51 -18.74 2.37
C ARG A 116 10.52 -19.24 3.37
N GLU A 117 11.39 -20.14 2.93
CA GLU A 117 12.50 -20.65 3.73
C GLU A 117 13.77 -19.85 3.45
N LYS A 118 14.63 -19.77 4.47
CA LYS A 118 15.97 -19.19 4.32
C LYS A 118 16.82 -20.10 3.44
N VAL A 119 17.44 -19.54 2.40
CA VAL A 119 18.27 -20.28 1.44
C VAL A 119 19.74 -20.29 1.88
N PHE A 120 20.25 -19.16 2.35
CA PHE A 120 21.60 -19.01 2.89
C PHE A 120 21.62 -17.97 4.04
N GLU A 121 22.71 -17.92 4.81
CA GLU A 121 22.84 -16.96 5.90
C GLU A 121 23.06 -15.53 5.38
N PRO A 122 22.58 -14.48 6.09
CA PRO A 122 22.88 -13.09 5.74
C PRO A 122 24.37 -12.86 5.47
N LEU A 123 24.66 -12.23 4.33
CA LEU A 123 26.02 -11.96 3.89
C LEU A 123 26.67 -10.85 4.71
N PHE A 124 27.96 -11.01 4.98
CA PHE A 124 28.79 -10.04 5.69
C PHE A 124 28.21 -9.65 7.06
N GLU A 125 27.92 -8.36 7.26
CA GLU A 125 27.31 -7.80 8.46
C GLU A 125 25.82 -7.48 8.28
N ALA A 126 25.23 -7.91 7.16
CA ALA A 126 23.81 -7.70 6.89
C ALA A 126 22.95 -8.39 7.95
N LYS A 127 21.80 -7.79 8.24
CA LYS A 127 20.85 -8.29 9.23
C LYS A 127 19.47 -8.43 8.63
N VAL A 128 18.75 -9.47 9.03
CA VAL A 128 17.33 -9.63 8.71
C VAL A 128 16.52 -8.50 9.35
N ASP A 129 15.43 -8.09 8.70
CA ASP A 129 14.69 -6.89 9.10
C ASP A 129 14.17 -6.96 10.54
N HIS A 130 13.72 -8.14 10.98
CA HIS A 130 13.23 -8.35 12.34
C HIS A 130 14.34 -8.24 13.39
N GLU A 131 15.58 -8.61 13.07
CA GLU A 131 16.74 -8.37 13.95
C GLU A 131 17.04 -6.87 14.06
N ILE A 132 17.05 -6.14 12.94
CA ILE A 132 17.25 -4.68 12.92
C ILE A 132 16.18 -3.99 13.78
N MET A 133 14.92 -4.40 13.65
CA MET A 133 13.81 -3.87 14.44
C MET A 133 13.99 -4.14 15.95
N TYR A 134 14.41 -5.35 16.31
CA TYR A 134 14.68 -5.71 17.70
C TYR A 134 15.83 -4.88 18.29
N LEU A 135 16.92 -4.68 17.53
CA LEU A 135 18.05 -3.88 17.97
C LEU A 135 17.65 -2.41 18.20
N PHE A 136 16.80 -1.84 17.35
CA PHE A 136 16.21 -0.52 17.60
C PHE A 136 15.36 -0.51 18.87
N ALA A 137 14.43 -1.45 19.02
CA ALA A 137 13.57 -1.53 20.20
C ALA A 137 14.39 -1.64 21.50
N LYS A 138 15.46 -2.44 21.49
CA LYS A 138 16.39 -2.61 22.60
C LYS A 138 17.17 -1.34 22.89
N LYS A 139 17.64 -0.64 21.85
CA LYS A 139 18.34 0.65 21.99
C LYS A 139 17.44 1.72 22.60
N PHE A 140 16.15 1.71 22.26
CA PHE A 140 15.16 2.66 22.75
C PHE A 140 14.44 2.23 24.04
N GLY A 141 14.68 1.01 24.52
CA GLY A 141 14.21 0.51 25.82
C GLY A 141 12.75 0.06 25.86
N PHE A 142 12.18 -0.37 24.73
CA PHE A 142 10.81 -0.88 24.65
C PHE A 142 10.71 -2.31 24.08
N GLU A 143 11.84 -3.01 23.96
CA GLU A 143 11.89 -4.38 23.44
C GLU A 143 11.06 -5.37 24.25
N LYS A 144 11.01 -5.22 25.58
CA LYS A 144 10.24 -6.13 26.46
C LYS A 144 8.74 -6.05 26.20
N GLU A 145 8.23 -4.87 25.86
CA GLU A 145 6.80 -4.70 25.56
C GLU A 145 6.50 -5.11 24.12
N MET A 146 7.34 -4.70 23.16
CA MET A 146 7.14 -4.99 21.74
C MET A 146 7.26 -6.49 21.41
N PHE A 147 8.16 -7.21 22.07
CA PHE A 147 8.45 -8.62 21.80
C PHE A 147 7.98 -9.57 22.92
N LYS A 148 7.05 -9.14 23.78
CA LYS A 148 6.59 -9.94 24.95
C LYS A 148 6.02 -11.32 24.60
N ASN A 149 5.49 -11.49 23.39
CA ASN A 149 4.91 -12.74 22.89
C ASN A 149 5.80 -13.43 21.84
N ILE A 150 6.99 -12.90 21.57
CA ILE A 150 7.87 -13.37 20.50
C ILE A 150 9.15 -13.89 21.14
N LYS A 151 9.51 -15.14 20.87
CA LYS A 151 10.82 -15.66 21.29
C LYS A 151 11.93 -14.89 20.57
N VAL A 152 13.03 -14.63 21.28
CA VAL A 152 14.21 -13.97 20.71
C VAL A 152 15.43 -14.84 20.95
N ALA A 153 16.05 -15.32 19.89
CA ALA A 153 17.28 -16.11 19.93
C ALA A 153 18.48 -15.17 19.78
N GLY A 154 19.12 -14.82 20.90
CA GLY A 154 20.17 -13.81 20.92
C GLY A 154 19.62 -12.42 20.62
N THR A 155 19.70 -11.99 19.36
CA THR A 155 19.16 -10.72 18.86
C THR A 155 18.05 -10.91 17.83
N GLU A 156 17.79 -12.13 17.38
CA GLU A 156 16.85 -12.40 16.30
C GLU A 156 15.47 -12.84 16.83
N PRO A 157 14.40 -12.07 16.55
CA PRO A 157 13.03 -12.50 16.82
C PRO A 157 12.59 -13.72 16.01
N ASP A 158 11.80 -14.60 16.61
CA ASP A 158 11.20 -15.74 15.93
C ASP A 158 10.08 -15.29 14.98
N ILE A 159 10.27 -15.52 13.67
CA ILE A 159 9.34 -15.07 12.63
C ILE A 159 8.01 -15.84 12.63
N GLU A 160 8.00 -17.07 13.15
CA GLU A 160 6.77 -17.83 13.28
C GLU A 160 5.88 -17.24 14.39
N ASP A 161 6.47 -16.85 15.52
CA ASP A 161 5.76 -16.16 16.61
C ASP A 161 5.21 -14.81 16.13
N ILE A 162 5.97 -14.06 15.32
CA ILE A 162 5.46 -12.83 14.66
C ILE A 162 4.23 -13.15 13.79
N THR A 163 4.29 -14.25 13.04
CA THR A 163 3.18 -14.69 12.19
C THR A 163 1.94 -15.00 13.03
N ARG A 164 2.11 -15.78 14.11
CA ARG A 164 1.03 -16.09 15.05
C ARG A 164 0.50 -14.83 15.73
N GLU A 165 1.34 -13.85 16.02
CA GLU A 165 0.92 -12.61 16.67
C GLU A 165 -0.02 -11.79 15.77
N PHE A 166 0.30 -11.62 14.48
CA PHE A 166 -0.65 -10.96 13.58
C PHE A 166 -1.91 -11.81 13.36
N ASN A 167 -1.81 -13.16 13.34
CA ASN A 167 -3.00 -14.01 13.24
C ASN A 167 -3.97 -13.77 14.41
N ARG A 168 -3.47 -13.53 15.61
CA ARG A 168 -4.30 -13.25 16.81
C ARG A 168 -4.95 -11.87 16.80
N GLY A 169 -4.43 -10.92 16.03
CA GLY A 169 -4.91 -9.53 15.98
C GLY A 169 -5.73 -9.17 14.75
N MET A 170 -5.58 -9.90 13.64
CA MET A 170 -6.11 -9.50 12.33
C MET A 170 -7.50 -10.06 12.01
N TRP A 171 -8.38 -10.18 13.00
CA TRP A 171 -9.77 -10.68 12.85
C TRP A 171 -10.56 -9.94 11.79
N THR A 172 -10.50 -8.61 11.79
CA THR A 172 -11.30 -7.76 10.88
C THR A 172 -10.88 -7.82 9.42
N ILE A 173 -9.62 -8.19 9.21
CA ILE A 173 -9.07 -8.49 7.90
C ILE A 173 -9.53 -9.92 7.61
N GLY A 174 -9.11 -10.92 8.38
CA GLY A 174 -9.31 -12.34 8.09
C GLY A 174 -7.98 -13.01 7.73
N TYR A 175 -6.90 -12.57 8.39
CA TYR A 175 -5.56 -13.16 8.34
C TYR A 175 -5.35 -14.00 9.60
N THR A 176 -6.34 -14.79 10.01
CA THR A 176 -6.36 -15.44 11.33
C THR A 176 -6.12 -16.94 11.25
N GLY A 177 -6.51 -17.58 10.15
CA GLY A 177 -6.33 -19.02 9.95
C GLY A 177 -5.00 -19.44 9.32
N GLN A 178 -4.13 -18.49 8.94
CA GLN A 178 -2.87 -18.76 8.24
C GLN A 178 -1.67 -18.92 9.19
N SER A 179 -1.68 -19.97 10.02
CA SER A 179 -0.54 -20.24 10.89
C SER A 179 0.71 -20.67 10.10
N PRO A 180 1.92 -20.51 10.68
CA PRO A 180 3.17 -21.00 10.09
C PRO A 180 3.08 -22.47 9.68
N GLU A 181 2.49 -23.32 10.52
CA GLU A 181 2.35 -24.75 10.28
C GLU A 181 1.49 -25.04 9.05
N ARG A 182 0.35 -24.36 8.91
CA ARG A 182 -0.50 -24.54 7.72
C ARG A 182 0.19 -24.04 6.46
N LEU A 183 0.85 -22.87 6.51
CA LEU A 183 1.57 -22.33 5.35
C LEU A 183 2.73 -23.24 4.93
N LYS A 184 3.51 -23.77 5.88
CA LYS A 184 4.57 -24.76 5.62
C LYS A 184 4.01 -26.07 5.08
N LEU A 185 2.86 -26.53 5.59
CA LEU A 185 2.19 -27.72 5.08
C LEU A 185 1.80 -27.55 3.60
N HIS A 186 1.31 -26.38 3.21
CA HIS A 186 1.03 -26.08 1.80
C HIS A 186 2.31 -26.10 0.96
N MET A 187 3.41 -25.52 1.45
CA MET A 187 4.70 -25.52 0.72
C MET A 187 5.28 -26.93 0.57
N ALA A 188 5.09 -27.81 1.55
CA ALA A 188 5.51 -29.22 1.45
C ALA A 188 4.63 -30.05 0.49
N ASN A 189 3.39 -29.60 0.22
CA ASN A 189 2.39 -30.35 -0.53
C ASN A 189 1.86 -29.61 -1.77
N GLN A 190 2.65 -28.71 -2.38
CA GLN A 190 2.18 -27.89 -3.53
C GLN A 190 1.62 -28.74 -4.69
N HIS A 191 2.13 -29.96 -4.84
CA HIS A 191 1.70 -30.90 -5.88
C HIS A 191 0.26 -31.40 -5.74
N THR A 192 -0.38 -31.25 -4.57
CA THR A 192 -1.78 -31.67 -4.36
C THR A 192 -2.79 -30.63 -4.86
N PHE A 193 -2.35 -29.41 -5.15
CA PHE A 193 -3.22 -28.30 -5.56
C PHE A 193 -3.42 -28.29 -7.07
N ASP A 194 -4.68 -28.18 -7.49
CA ASP A 194 -5.03 -27.98 -8.89
C ASP A 194 -4.55 -26.61 -9.40
N LYS A 195 -3.95 -26.57 -10.58
CA LYS A 195 -3.31 -25.34 -11.11
C LYS A 195 -4.30 -24.27 -11.56
N VAL A 196 -5.57 -24.60 -11.71
CA VAL A 196 -6.62 -23.67 -12.20
C VAL A 196 -7.46 -23.18 -11.03
N THR A 197 -8.03 -24.10 -10.28
CA THR A 197 -8.90 -23.82 -9.13
C THR A 197 -8.13 -23.48 -7.87
N LEU A 198 -6.85 -23.83 -7.82
CA LEU A 198 -5.98 -23.73 -6.64
C LEU A 198 -6.46 -24.54 -5.44
N LYS A 199 -7.43 -25.45 -5.61
CA LYS A 199 -7.93 -26.30 -4.52
C LYS A 199 -7.09 -27.56 -4.42
N ALA A 200 -6.74 -27.98 -3.20
CA ALA A 200 -6.12 -29.27 -2.97
C ALA A 200 -7.11 -30.41 -3.25
N ASN A 201 -6.65 -31.42 -3.99
CA ASN A 201 -7.41 -32.63 -4.29
C ASN A 201 -6.81 -33.81 -3.52
N GLY A 202 -7.22 -33.97 -2.27
CA GLY A 202 -6.69 -34.97 -1.35
C GLY A 202 -5.39 -34.57 -0.65
N GLY A 203 -4.85 -35.52 0.13
CA GLY A 203 -3.62 -35.33 0.89
C GLY A 203 -3.78 -34.49 2.15
N PRO A 204 -2.67 -34.05 2.78
CA PRO A 204 -2.70 -33.32 4.05
C PRO A 204 -3.40 -31.95 3.99
N CYS A 205 -3.50 -31.35 2.81
CA CYS A 205 -4.14 -30.05 2.59
C CYS A 205 -5.53 -30.17 1.98
N ASP A 206 -6.14 -31.36 1.94
CA ASP A 206 -7.40 -31.59 1.23
C ASP A 206 -8.48 -30.56 1.58
N GLY A 207 -9.12 -30.00 0.56
CA GLY A 207 -10.14 -28.95 0.70
C GLY A 207 -9.60 -27.52 0.80
N ASP A 208 -8.34 -27.30 1.20
CA ASP A 208 -7.75 -25.96 1.29
C ASP A 208 -7.46 -25.37 -0.10
N TYR A 209 -7.48 -24.04 -0.20
CA TYR A 209 -6.99 -23.31 -1.38
C TYR A 209 -5.52 -22.91 -1.19
N TYR A 210 -4.74 -22.96 -2.27
CA TYR A 210 -3.30 -22.70 -2.24
C TYR A 210 -2.98 -21.33 -1.61
N GLY A 211 -2.20 -21.37 -0.52
CA GLY A 211 -1.84 -20.22 0.29
C GLY A 211 -2.98 -19.58 1.09
N LEU A 212 -4.07 -20.29 1.37
CA LEU A 212 -5.13 -19.84 2.28
C LEU A 212 -5.60 -18.39 2.00
N PRO A 213 -6.07 -18.13 0.77
CA PRO A 213 -6.33 -16.79 0.28
C PRO A 213 -7.33 -16.04 1.16
N TRP A 214 -7.16 -14.72 1.23
CA TRP A 214 -7.98 -13.87 2.06
C TRP A 214 -9.47 -13.80 1.68
N PRO A 215 -10.40 -13.83 2.65
CA PRO A 215 -10.19 -14.16 4.06
C PRO A 215 -9.98 -15.66 4.30
N CYS A 216 -9.14 -15.98 5.30
CA CYS A 216 -9.12 -17.28 5.96
C CYS A 216 -9.62 -17.08 7.39
N TRP A 217 -10.88 -17.46 7.61
CA TRP A 217 -11.58 -17.17 8.86
C TRP A 217 -11.20 -18.12 9.99
N GLY A 218 -11.43 -17.66 11.23
CA GLY A 218 -11.26 -18.44 12.44
C GLY A 218 -9.80 -18.63 12.83
N THR A 219 -9.58 -19.44 13.85
CA THR A 219 -8.25 -19.89 14.23
C THR A 219 -7.71 -20.90 13.22
N ALA A 220 -6.42 -21.26 13.32
CA ALA A 220 -5.83 -22.28 12.44
C ALA A 220 -6.52 -23.66 12.60
N GLU A 221 -6.97 -23.98 13.81
CA GLU A 221 -7.68 -25.21 14.15
C GLU A 221 -9.07 -25.28 13.52
N PHE A 222 -9.69 -24.13 13.26
CA PHE A 222 -10.96 -24.05 12.53
C PHE A 222 -10.82 -24.48 11.07
N LYS A 223 -9.59 -24.45 10.50
CA LYS A 223 -9.26 -24.94 9.16
C LYS A 223 -10.14 -24.38 8.05
N HIS A 224 -10.46 -23.09 8.10
CA HIS A 224 -11.09 -22.46 6.95
C HIS A 224 -10.14 -22.55 5.72
N PRO A 225 -10.65 -22.89 4.51
CA PRO A 225 -9.80 -23.17 3.35
C PRO A 225 -9.22 -21.92 2.68
N GLY A 226 -9.72 -20.75 3.06
CA GLY A 226 -9.45 -19.48 2.40
C GLY A 226 -10.49 -19.17 1.32
N THR A 227 -10.60 -17.91 0.93
CA THR A 227 -11.58 -17.41 -0.04
C THR A 227 -10.86 -16.97 -1.33
N PRO A 228 -10.71 -17.86 -2.33
CA PRO A 228 -9.99 -17.54 -3.56
C PRO A 228 -10.73 -16.49 -4.39
N ASN A 229 -12.06 -16.63 -4.50
CA ASN A 229 -12.92 -15.74 -5.26
C ASN A 229 -13.83 -14.95 -4.31
N LEU A 230 -13.63 -13.63 -4.24
CA LEU A 230 -14.51 -12.77 -3.45
C LEU A 230 -15.88 -12.69 -4.11
N TYR A 231 -16.91 -12.58 -3.27
CA TYR A 231 -18.30 -12.38 -3.67
C TYR A 231 -18.91 -13.55 -4.45
N ASP A 232 -18.31 -14.75 -4.37
CA ASP A 232 -18.87 -16.00 -4.88
C ASP A 232 -19.95 -16.52 -3.92
N THR A 233 -21.21 -16.17 -4.18
CA THR A 233 -22.36 -16.62 -3.38
C THR A 233 -22.82 -18.04 -3.75
N SER A 234 -22.26 -18.66 -4.78
CA SER A 234 -22.59 -20.02 -5.18
C SER A 234 -21.96 -21.10 -4.28
N LYS A 235 -21.27 -20.70 -3.22
CA LYS A 235 -20.60 -21.58 -2.26
C LYS A 235 -20.89 -21.19 -0.82
N PRO A 236 -20.84 -22.14 0.12
CA PRO A 236 -20.88 -21.86 1.53
C PRO A 236 -19.70 -21.01 2.00
N VAL A 237 -19.94 -20.17 3.01
CA VAL A 237 -18.86 -19.38 3.64
C VAL A 237 -17.79 -20.28 4.24
N SER A 238 -18.17 -21.46 4.78
CA SER A 238 -17.23 -22.46 5.29
C SER A 238 -16.24 -22.97 4.25
N ASP A 239 -16.61 -22.92 2.98
CA ASP A 239 -15.88 -23.50 1.85
C ASP A 239 -15.20 -22.42 1.00
N GLY A 240 -15.07 -21.20 1.54
CA GLY A 240 -14.47 -20.07 0.86
C GLY A 240 -15.41 -19.29 -0.06
N GLY A 241 -16.73 -19.49 0.05
CA GLY A 241 -17.74 -18.60 -0.52
C GLY A 241 -17.85 -17.27 0.24
N LEU A 242 -18.42 -16.25 -0.39
CA LEU A 242 -18.51 -14.94 0.24
C LEU A 242 -19.59 -14.04 -0.38
N CYS A 243 -20.17 -13.14 0.41
CA CYS A 243 -21.08 -12.07 -0.04
C CYS A 243 -20.45 -10.68 0.11
N PHE A 244 -21.20 -9.63 -0.22
CA PHE A 244 -20.75 -8.24 -0.08
C PHE A 244 -20.87 -7.76 1.37
N ARG A 245 -19.90 -6.94 1.80
CA ARG A 245 -19.74 -6.54 3.20
C ARG A 245 -20.70 -5.42 3.65
N ALA A 246 -21.33 -5.60 4.83
CA ALA A 246 -22.21 -4.59 5.45
C ALA A 246 -21.44 -3.50 6.24
N ARG A 247 -20.42 -2.89 5.62
CA ARG A 247 -19.50 -1.94 6.30
C ARG A 247 -20.08 -0.54 6.47
N PHE A 248 -21.00 -0.13 5.61
CA PHE A 248 -21.44 1.26 5.50
C PHE A 248 -22.80 1.52 6.17
N GLY A 249 -23.15 0.70 7.14
CA GLY A 249 -24.45 0.70 7.79
C GLY A 249 -25.51 -0.08 7.01
N VAL A 250 -26.72 -0.12 7.58
CA VAL A 250 -27.87 -0.86 7.02
C VAL A 250 -28.81 0.03 6.21
N LYS A 251 -28.68 1.37 6.34
CA LYS A 251 -29.51 2.37 5.67
C LYS A 251 -28.66 3.46 5.06
N ALA A 252 -29.08 3.97 3.91
CA ALA A 252 -28.50 5.13 3.25
C ALA A 252 -28.50 6.34 4.20
N PRO A 253 -27.43 7.16 4.21
CA PRO A 253 -27.41 8.40 4.99
C PRO A 253 -28.55 9.32 4.56
N GLU A 254 -29.09 10.11 5.50
CA GLU A 254 -30.25 10.99 5.29
C GLU A 254 -30.15 11.85 4.02
N LYS A 255 -28.99 12.45 3.76
CA LYS A 255 -28.73 13.26 2.55
C LYS A 255 -28.98 12.51 1.22
N TYR A 256 -28.82 11.20 1.22
CA TYR A 256 -28.98 10.32 0.05
C TYR A 256 -30.22 9.42 0.18
N ALA A 257 -30.93 9.51 1.30
CA ALA A 257 -32.15 8.76 1.53
C ALA A 257 -33.26 9.32 0.62
N LYS A 258 -34.01 8.43 0.00
CA LYS A 258 -35.17 8.74 -0.85
C LYS A 258 -36.47 8.78 -0.05
N GLY A 259 -36.41 8.58 1.27
CA GLY A 259 -37.59 8.47 2.14
C GLY A 259 -38.40 7.19 1.89
N ASN A 260 -37.81 6.24 1.17
CA ASN A 260 -38.39 4.94 0.86
C ASN A 260 -37.51 3.86 1.50
N PRO A 261 -38.04 3.05 2.45
CA PRO A 261 -37.25 2.02 3.15
C PRO A 261 -36.51 1.05 2.22
N ASP A 262 -37.12 0.62 1.12
CA ASP A 262 -36.52 -0.36 0.20
C ASP A 262 -35.38 0.26 -0.61
N ALA A 263 -35.55 1.52 -1.01
CA ALA A 263 -34.53 2.27 -1.72
C ALA A 263 -33.38 2.72 -0.81
N ASP A 264 -33.67 2.94 0.47
CA ASP A 264 -32.70 3.34 1.48
C ASP A 264 -31.99 2.13 2.11
N ASN A 265 -32.52 0.91 1.94
CA ASN A 265 -31.90 -0.31 2.44
C ASN A 265 -30.56 -0.58 1.75
N LEU A 266 -29.49 -0.68 2.53
CA LEU A 266 -28.15 -1.03 2.05
C LEU A 266 -27.84 -2.52 2.15
N LEU A 267 -28.68 -3.29 2.87
CA LEU A 267 -28.53 -4.74 2.96
C LEU A 267 -28.85 -5.38 1.61
N ALA A 268 -28.25 -6.54 1.35
CA ALA A 268 -28.60 -7.34 0.17
C ALA A 268 -30.11 -7.64 0.17
N VAL A 269 -30.66 -7.88 -1.02
CA VAL A 269 -32.05 -8.28 -1.21
C VAL A 269 -32.03 -9.55 -2.04
N GLU A 270 -32.65 -10.61 -1.52
CA GLU A 270 -32.76 -11.91 -2.20
C GLU A 270 -31.41 -12.48 -2.70
N SER A 271 -30.32 -12.21 -1.98
CA SER A 271 -28.97 -12.66 -2.33
C SER A 271 -28.21 -13.06 -1.07
N TRP A 272 -27.71 -14.29 -1.02
CA TRP A 272 -26.98 -14.85 0.13
C TRP A 272 -26.00 -15.95 -0.34
N PRO A 273 -24.92 -16.24 0.42
CA PRO A 273 -24.07 -17.40 0.16
C PRO A 273 -24.82 -18.74 0.30
N GLU A 274 -24.47 -19.73 -0.51
CA GLU A 274 -25.03 -21.08 -0.39
C GLU A 274 -24.93 -21.60 1.06
N GLY A 275 -25.93 -22.36 1.52
CA GLY A 275 -25.98 -22.86 2.90
C GLY A 275 -26.32 -21.82 3.99
N SER A 276 -26.38 -20.51 3.68
CA SER A 276 -26.78 -19.47 4.63
C SER A 276 -28.18 -19.72 5.20
N GLU A 277 -28.35 -19.74 6.53
CA GLU A 277 -29.67 -19.82 7.17
C GLU A 277 -30.47 -18.51 7.04
N ILE A 278 -29.79 -17.38 6.81
CA ILE A 278 -30.42 -16.10 6.51
C ILE A 278 -30.49 -15.92 4.99
N LYS A 279 -31.71 -15.92 4.44
CA LYS A 279 -32.00 -15.81 3.00
C LYS A 279 -32.23 -14.36 2.55
N ASP A 280 -31.49 -13.43 3.14
CA ASP A 280 -31.54 -12.00 2.81
C ASP A 280 -30.25 -11.29 3.26
N GLY A 281 -30.20 -9.96 3.15
CA GLY A 281 -29.14 -9.15 3.73
C GLY A 281 -29.22 -9.04 5.26
N TYR A 282 -28.06 -8.91 5.91
CA TYR A 282 -27.94 -8.85 7.37
C TYR A 282 -26.76 -7.96 7.81
N PRO A 283 -26.84 -7.33 9.00
CA PRO A 283 -25.76 -6.50 9.53
C PRO A 283 -24.52 -7.33 9.90
N GLU A 284 -23.45 -6.65 10.31
CA GLU A 284 -22.29 -7.30 10.92
C GLU A 284 -22.69 -8.13 12.16
N VAL A 285 -22.05 -9.28 12.34
CA VAL A 285 -22.36 -10.22 13.41
C VAL A 285 -22.00 -9.66 14.79
N THR A 286 -22.93 -9.74 15.72
CA THR A 286 -22.76 -9.41 17.14
C THR A 286 -23.25 -10.56 18.03
N TYR A 287 -22.82 -10.56 19.30
CA TYR A 287 -23.39 -11.47 20.28
C TYR A 287 -24.91 -11.31 20.38
N ALA A 288 -25.42 -10.07 20.36
CA ALA A 288 -26.87 -9.81 20.40
C ALA A 288 -27.61 -10.40 19.19
N MET A 289 -26.99 -10.41 18.01
CA MET A 289 -27.55 -11.05 16.83
C MET A 289 -27.66 -12.56 17.03
N LEU A 290 -26.60 -13.21 17.53
CA LEU A 290 -26.59 -14.65 17.80
C LEU A 290 -27.60 -15.02 18.88
N ASP A 291 -27.72 -14.22 19.93
CA ASP A 291 -28.69 -14.45 21.00
C ASP A 291 -30.13 -14.39 20.47
N LYS A 292 -30.45 -13.36 19.68
CA LYS A 292 -31.75 -13.21 19.03
C LYS A 292 -32.09 -14.36 18.06
N LEU A 293 -31.08 -14.96 17.42
CA LEU A 293 -31.23 -16.10 16.53
C LEU A 293 -31.21 -17.44 17.26
N GLY A 294 -30.94 -17.46 18.57
CA GLY A 294 -30.83 -18.68 19.37
C GLY A 294 -29.52 -19.45 19.17
N TRP A 295 -28.49 -18.81 18.61
CA TRP A 295 -27.21 -19.44 18.23
C TRP A 295 -26.11 -19.35 19.31
N THR A 296 -26.35 -18.65 20.43
CA THR A 296 -25.38 -18.56 21.55
C THR A 296 -25.09 -19.92 22.21
N GLY A 297 -25.96 -20.91 22.02
CA GLY A 297 -25.73 -22.29 22.44
C GLY A 297 -24.54 -22.96 21.73
N ASP A 298 -24.16 -22.46 20.56
CA ASP A 298 -23.06 -23.02 19.77
C ASP A 298 -21.69 -22.48 20.15
N LEU A 299 -21.62 -21.48 21.03
CA LEU A 299 -20.38 -20.99 21.62
C LEU A 299 -19.89 -21.97 22.70
N THR A 300 -18.60 -22.28 22.66
CA THR A 300 -17.89 -23.03 23.70
C THR A 300 -17.79 -22.23 25.00
N ALA A 301 -17.44 -22.90 26.10
CA ALA A 301 -17.25 -22.23 27.39
C ALA A 301 -16.10 -21.21 27.33
N GLU A 302 -15.02 -21.55 26.63
CA GLU A 302 -13.84 -20.72 26.45
C GLU A 302 -14.15 -19.46 25.63
N GLU A 303 -14.90 -19.60 24.54
CA GLU A 303 -15.33 -18.46 23.71
C GLU A 303 -16.27 -17.54 24.50
N LYS A 304 -17.22 -18.09 25.26
CA LYS A 304 -18.09 -17.29 26.14
C LYS A 304 -17.28 -16.51 27.18
N ALA A 305 -16.33 -17.15 27.84
CA ALA A 305 -15.47 -16.50 28.82
C ALA A 305 -14.61 -15.38 28.19
N ALA A 306 -14.10 -15.60 26.98
CA ALA A 306 -13.36 -14.57 26.24
C ALA A 306 -14.25 -13.37 25.87
N ILE A 307 -15.47 -13.63 25.40
CA ILE A 307 -16.47 -12.60 25.07
C ILE A 307 -16.85 -11.80 26.32
N GLU A 308 -17.12 -12.46 27.46
CA GLU A 308 -17.41 -11.80 28.74
C GLU A 308 -16.26 -10.90 29.20
N LYS A 309 -15.02 -11.37 29.04
CA LYS A 309 -13.82 -10.58 29.36
C LYS A 309 -13.72 -9.32 28.50
N VAL A 310 -13.97 -9.43 27.20
CA VAL A 310 -14.00 -8.29 26.27
C VAL A 310 -15.16 -7.33 26.59
N ALA A 311 -16.32 -7.87 26.95
CA ALA A 311 -17.50 -7.10 27.32
C ALA A 311 -17.34 -6.35 28.66
N GLY A 312 -16.42 -6.79 29.53
CA GLY A 312 -16.29 -6.28 30.90
C GLY A 312 -17.45 -6.73 31.81
N GLY A 313 -17.96 -7.94 31.59
CA GLY A 313 -19.03 -8.57 32.38
C GLY A 313 -19.99 -9.43 31.54
N SER A 314 -20.84 -10.19 32.23
CA SER A 314 -21.81 -11.14 31.64
C SER A 314 -23.21 -10.55 31.42
N GLU A 315 -23.41 -9.25 31.67
CA GLU A 315 -24.71 -8.60 31.51
C GLU A 315 -25.12 -8.55 30.02
N PRO A 316 -26.39 -8.85 29.66
CA PRO A 316 -26.83 -8.90 28.27
C PRO A 316 -26.53 -7.63 27.45
N GLU A 317 -26.65 -6.45 28.07
CA GLU A 317 -26.36 -5.16 27.43
C GLU A 317 -24.87 -5.01 27.06
N LYS A 318 -23.97 -5.56 27.89
CA LYS A 318 -22.53 -5.53 27.65
C LYS A 318 -22.13 -6.56 26.61
N LEU A 319 -22.61 -7.80 26.77
CA LEU A 319 -22.35 -8.89 25.83
C LEU A 319 -22.83 -8.53 24.43
N GLY A 320 -24.03 -7.96 24.31
CA GLY A 320 -24.63 -7.57 23.04
C GLY A 320 -23.82 -6.58 22.19
N LYS A 321 -22.90 -5.82 22.81
CA LYS A 321 -22.00 -4.87 22.13
C LYS A 321 -20.75 -5.56 21.56
N VAL A 322 -20.43 -6.77 22.01
CA VAL A 322 -19.33 -7.55 21.46
C VAL A 322 -19.70 -7.98 20.05
N ASN A 323 -18.84 -7.59 19.11
CA ASN A 323 -18.98 -7.95 17.71
C ASN A 323 -17.79 -8.79 17.27
N TRP A 324 -17.95 -9.46 16.13
CA TRP A 324 -16.98 -10.39 15.57
C TRP A 324 -15.54 -9.83 15.43
N LYS A 325 -15.37 -8.50 15.41
CA LYS A 325 -14.07 -7.81 15.29
C LYS A 325 -13.27 -7.79 16.58
N ILE A 326 -13.96 -7.79 17.72
CA ILE A 326 -13.36 -7.63 19.05
C ILE A 326 -13.49 -8.86 19.92
N ASP A 327 -14.25 -9.87 19.48
CA ASP A 327 -14.18 -11.20 20.05
C ASP A 327 -12.83 -11.86 19.71
N LEU A 328 -11.92 -11.84 20.68
CA LEU A 328 -10.56 -12.36 20.53
C LEU A 328 -10.47 -13.89 20.51
N SER A 329 -11.58 -14.61 20.73
CA SER A 329 -11.64 -16.07 20.61
C SER A 329 -11.97 -16.54 19.20
N GLY A 330 -12.59 -15.67 18.38
CA GLY A 330 -13.14 -16.04 17.08
C GLY A 330 -14.47 -16.79 17.13
N GLY A 331 -15.07 -16.96 18.31
CA GLY A 331 -16.30 -17.72 18.50
C GLY A 331 -17.50 -17.15 17.75
N LEU A 332 -17.71 -15.84 17.76
CA LEU A 332 -18.79 -15.19 17.00
C LEU A 332 -18.63 -15.46 15.49
N GLN A 333 -17.40 -15.46 15.00
CA GLN A 333 -17.08 -15.75 13.60
C GLN A 333 -17.30 -17.22 13.26
N ARG A 334 -16.84 -18.15 14.11
CA ARG A 334 -17.04 -19.58 13.94
C ARG A 334 -18.53 -19.95 13.91
N VAL A 335 -19.31 -19.42 14.85
CA VAL A 335 -20.76 -19.65 14.93
C VAL A 335 -21.47 -19.05 13.71
N ALA A 336 -21.12 -17.83 13.30
CA ALA A 336 -21.68 -17.24 12.08
C ALA A 336 -21.46 -18.13 10.85
N ILE A 337 -20.24 -18.64 10.67
CA ILE A 337 -19.89 -19.50 9.53
C ILE A 337 -20.60 -20.86 9.62
N LYS A 338 -20.76 -21.40 10.84
CA LYS A 338 -21.55 -22.63 11.06
C LYS A 338 -22.97 -22.51 10.52
N HIS A 339 -23.60 -21.35 10.65
CA HIS A 339 -24.93 -21.05 10.12
C HIS A 339 -24.90 -20.46 8.68
N GLY A 340 -23.76 -20.58 8.00
CA GLY A 340 -23.59 -20.19 6.60
C GLY A 340 -23.58 -18.68 6.33
N ILE A 341 -23.48 -17.83 7.36
CA ILE A 341 -23.45 -16.37 7.20
C ILE A 341 -22.02 -15.80 7.31
N ALA A 342 -21.76 -14.73 6.57
CA ALA A 342 -20.47 -14.03 6.63
C ALA A 342 -20.39 -13.17 7.91
N PRO A 343 -19.28 -13.22 8.68
CA PRO A 343 -19.14 -12.45 9.92
C PRO A 343 -19.35 -10.93 9.74
N PHE A 344 -18.97 -10.41 8.57
CA PHE A 344 -19.02 -8.98 8.26
C PHE A 344 -20.38 -8.49 7.73
N GLY A 345 -21.41 -9.34 7.72
CA GLY A 345 -22.73 -9.03 7.18
C GLY A 345 -22.90 -9.32 5.69
N ASN A 346 -24.06 -8.97 5.15
CA ASN A 346 -24.43 -9.15 3.74
C ASN A 346 -25.18 -7.92 3.21
N ALA A 347 -24.54 -7.18 2.31
CA ALA A 347 -25.00 -5.88 1.81
C ALA A 347 -25.00 -5.79 0.28
N LYS A 348 -25.54 -4.69 -0.25
CA LYS A 348 -25.43 -4.36 -1.68
C LYS A 348 -24.02 -3.85 -2.01
N ALA A 349 -23.54 -4.17 -3.21
CA ALA A 349 -22.40 -3.46 -3.78
C ALA A 349 -22.74 -1.97 -3.93
N ARG A 350 -21.77 -1.10 -3.64
CA ARG A 350 -22.00 0.35 -3.60
C ARG A 350 -21.46 1.01 -4.88
N ALA A 351 -22.36 1.54 -5.70
CA ALA A 351 -22.01 2.36 -6.87
C ALA A 351 -21.91 3.87 -6.55
N VAL A 352 -22.51 4.33 -5.44
CA VAL A 352 -22.48 5.72 -4.99
C VAL A 352 -21.71 5.83 -3.67
N VAL A 353 -20.56 6.50 -3.68
CA VAL A 353 -19.66 6.68 -2.53
C VAL A 353 -19.83 8.07 -1.94
N TRP A 354 -20.88 8.28 -1.14
CA TRP A 354 -21.20 9.59 -0.55
C TRP A 354 -20.11 10.20 0.36
N THR A 355 -19.10 9.41 0.75
CA THR A 355 -17.97 9.88 1.54
C THR A 355 -16.85 10.49 0.68
N PHE A 356 -16.93 10.39 -0.64
CA PHE A 356 -15.92 10.93 -1.56
C PHE A 356 -16.32 12.31 -2.08
N PRO A 357 -15.35 13.14 -2.50
CA PRO A 357 -15.63 14.43 -3.13
C PRO A 357 -16.56 14.29 -4.33
N ASP A 358 -16.33 13.28 -5.17
CA ASP A 358 -17.22 12.84 -6.23
C ASP A 358 -17.87 11.51 -5.84
N PRO A 359 -19.18 11.47 -5.58
CA PRO A 359 -19.86 10.24 -5.17
C PRO A 359 -19.95 9.18 -6.27
N VAL A 360 -19.77 9.57 -7.52
CA VAL A 360 -19.72 8.70 -8.70
C VAL A 360 -18.53 9.10 -9.56
N PRO A 361 -17.99 8.21 -10.41
CA PRO A 361 -16.91 8.59 -11.31
C PRO A 361 -17.31 9.74 -12.22
N LEU A 362 -16.57 10.85 -12.15
CA LEU A 362 -16.71 12.01 -13.02
C LEU A 362 -15.36 12.30 -13.67
N HIS A 363 -15.39 12.69 -14.94
CA HIS A 363 -14.17 13.14 -15.62
C HIS A 363 -13.67 14.44 -14.97
N ARG A 364 -12.36 14.52 -14.72
CA ARG A 364 -11.66 15.74 -14.30
C ARG A 364 -10.34 15.84 -15.03
N GLU A 365 -10.02 17.03 -15.50
CA GLU A 365 -8.74 17.33 -16.11
C GLU A 365 -7.59 17.25 -15.08
N PRO A 366 -6.40 16.75 -15.48
CA PRO A 366 -5.18 16.80 -14.66
C PRO A 366 -4.84 18.22 -14.20
N LEU A 367 -3.99 18.32 -13.17
CA LEU A 367 -3.51 19.64 -12.71
C LEU A 367 -2.76 20.39 -13.81
N TYR A 368 -1.94 19.67 -14.57
CA TYR A 368 -1.21 20.16 -15.73
C TYR A 368 -1.86 19.59 -17.00
N THR A 369 -2.93 20.23 -17.46
CA THR A 369 -3.64 19.80 -18.68
C THR A 369 -3.31 20.69 -19.88
N PRO A 370 -3.07 20.11 -21.08
CA PRO A 370 -3.07 20.87 -22.33
C PRO A 370 -4.49 21.16 -22.85
N ARG A 371 -5.52 20.46 -22.36
CA ARG A 371 -6.92 20.62 -22.76
C ARG A 371 -7.64 21.65 -21.90
N ARG A 372 -7.10 22.86 -21.95
CA ARG A 372 -7.64 24.04 -21.25
C ARG A 372 -9.10 24.32 -21.59
N ASP A 373 -9.53 23.94 -22.80
CA ASP A 373 -10.91 24.05 -23.29
C ASP A 373 -11.93 23.20 -22.53
N LEU A 374 -11.47 22.19 -21.77
CA LEU A 374 -12.33 21.29 -21.01
C LEU A 374 -12.62 21.76 -19.57
N LEU A 375 -11.93 22.79 -19.09
CA LEU A 375 -11.94 23.17 -17.68
C LEU A 375 -13.27 23.75 -17.20
N ASP A 376 -14.04 24.39 -18.08
CA ASP A 376 -15.37 24.90 -17.74
C ASP A 376 -16.32 23.78 -17.27
N LYS A 377 -16.08 22.53 -17.71
CA LYS A 377 -16.89 21.35 -17.35
C LYS A 377 -16.18 20.40 -16.41
N TYR A 378 -14.86 20.30 -16.51
CA TYR A 378 -14.08 19.22 -15.91
C TYR A 378 -12.89 19.73 -15.09
N ALA A 379 -12.98 20.94 -14.53
CA ALA A 379 -11.99 21.45 -13.60
C ALA A 379 -11.74 20.50 -12.41
N THR A 380 -10.56 20.63 -11.82
CA THR A 380 -10.18 19.90 -10.60
C THR A 380 -10.90 20.44 -9.35
N PHE A 381 -10.54 19.93 -8.18
CA PHE A 381 -11.12 20.32 -6.90
C PHE A 381 -10.63 21.70 -6.43
N LYS A 382 -11.27 22.25 -5.40
CA LYS A 382 -10.73 23.38 -4.64
C LYS A 382 -9.58 22.93 -3.75
N ASP A 383 -8.64 23.84 -3.52
CA ASP A 383 -7.56 23.67 -2.54
C ASP A 383 -8.13 23.29 -1.16
N ARG A 384 -7.40 22.43 -0.44
CA ARG A 384 -7.83 21.93 0.86
C ARG A 384 -6.65 21.54 1.72
N ARG A 385 -6.92 21.03 2.92
CA ARG A 385 -5.95 20.39 3.78
C ARG A 385 -6.36 18.94 3.97
N LEU A 386 -5.41 18.02 3.82
CA LEU A 386 -5.62 16.59 4.04
C LEU A 386 -4.32 16.01 4.60
N HIS A 387 -4.42 15.02 5.49
CA HIS A 387 -3.24 14.35 6.05
C HIS A 387 -2.15 15.31 6.59
N ARG A 388 -2.56 16.32 7.36
CA ARG A 388 -1.69 17.33 8.01
C ARG A 388 -1.01 18.36 7.11
N VAL A 389 -1.16 18.29 5.79
CA VAL A 389 -0.51 19.19 4.82
C VAL A 389 -1.53 19.90 3.92
N PRO A 390 -1.21 21.11 3.39
CA PRO A 390 -1.98 21.71 2.30
C PRO A 390 -1.99 20.81 1.06
N VAL A 391 -3.10 20.84 0.33
CA VAL A 391 -3.26 20.16 -0.93
C VAL A 391 -3.80 21.14 -1.96
N LEU A 392 -2.94 21.48 -2.90
CA LEU A 392 -3.21 22.42 -3.98
C LEU A 392 -3.84 21.70 -5.17
N TYR A 393 -4.92 22.29 -5.72
CA TYR A 393 -5.65 21.81 -6.87
C TYR A 393 -5.92 23.00 -7.81
N GLU A 394 -7.01 23.74 -7.59
CA GLU A 394 -7.39 24.91 -8.39
C GLU A 394 -6.27 25.95 -8.50
N SER A 395 -5.47 26.12 -7.45
CA SER A 395 -4.37 27.08 -7.44
C SER A 395 -3.23 26.72 -8.39
N ILE A 396 -3.05 25.44 -8.70
CA ILE A 396 -2.11 24.95 -9.71
C ILE A 396 -2.78 25.00 -11.08
N GLN A 397 -3.97 24.38 -11.22
CA GLN A 397 -4.66 24.23 -12.50
C GLN A 397 -5.06 25.57 -13.13
N LYS A 398 -5.21 26.66 -12.37
CA LYS A 398 -5.50 27.98 -12.94
C LYS A 398 -4.37 28.54 -13.82
N ASN A 399 -3.13 28.08 -13.64
CA ASN A 399 -1.98 28.55 -14.41
C ASN A 399 -1.81 27.72 -15.68
N ASP A 400 -1.69 28.38 -16.82
CA ASP A 400 -1.53 27.70 -18.11
C ASP A 400 -0.04 27.46 -18.43
N PHE A 401 0.38 26.20 -18.33
CA PHE A 401 1.73 25.75 -18.68
C PHE A 401 1.80 25.14 -20.08
N SER A 402 0.67 24.95 -20.76
CA SER A 402 0.59 24.15 -21.99
C SER A 402 1.35 24.75 -23.18
N LYS A 403 1.56 26.07 -23.18
CA LYS A 403 2.32 26.77 -24.22
C LYS A 403 3.82 26.52 -24.11
N ASP A 404 4.35 26.50 -22.88
CA ASP A 404 5.78 26.31 -22.60
C ASP A 404 6.15 24.82 -22.52
N TYR A 405 5.17 23.97 -22.19
CA TYR A 405 5.31 22.52 -22.02
C TYR A 405 4.20 21.80 -22.81
N PRO A 406 4.35 21.67 -24.14
CA PRO A 406 3.27 21.20 -25.01
C PRO A 406 3.11 19.67 -25.04
N VAL A 407 4.07 18.90 -24.49
CA VAL A 407 4.09 17.44 -24.57
C VAL A 407 3.55 16.84 -23.27
N ILE A 408 2.60 15.92 -23.35
CA ILE A 408 2.14 15.14 -22.18
C ILE A 408 3.24 14.15 -21.81
N LEU A 409 3.70 14.17 -20.56
CA LEU A 409 4.62 13.18 -20.02
C LEU A 409 3.85 12.17 -19.18
N THR A 410 3.97 10.89 -19.55
CA THR A 410 3.47 9.77 -18.76
C THR A 410 4.62 8.86 -18.33
N SER A 411 4.39 8.09 -17.27
CA SER A 411 5.39 7.16 -16.73
C SER A 411 4.86 5.76 -16.56
N GLY A 412 5.76 4.79 -16.67
CA GLY A 412 5.44 3.39 -16.42
C GLY A 412 6.65 2.56 -16.06
N ARG A 413 6.50 1.25 -16.25
CA ARG A 413 7.48 0.24 -15.86
C ARG A 413 8.13 -0.39 -17.08
N LEU A 414 9.31 -0.95 -16.85
CA LEU A 414 10.01 -1.84 -17.76
C LEU A 414 9.91 -3.27 -17.25
N VAL A 415 10.04 -4.25 -18.15
CA VAL A 415 9.92 -5.68 -17.81
C VAL A 415 11.13 -6.15 -17.03
N GLU A 416 12.29 -5.57 -17.33
CA GLU A 416 13.62 -5.92 -16.86
C GLU A 416 13.88 -5.44 -15.42
N TYR A 417 13.13 -4.44 -14.95
CA TYR A 417 13.37 -3.77 -13.68
C TYR A 417 12.15 -3.74 -12.76
N GLU A 418 12.39 -4.02 -11.49
CA GLU A 418 11.39 -3.98 -10.42
C GLU A 418 11.57 -2.76 -9.51
N GLY A 419 10.47 -2.18 -9.02
CA GLY A 419 10.51 -1.11 -8.03
C GLY A 419 11.34 0.10 -8.50
N GLY A 420 12.22 0.61 -7.65
CA GLY A 420 13.18 1.67 -7.99
C GLY A 420 14.37 1.20 -8.82
N GLY A 421 14.45 -0.09 -9.14
CA GLY A 421 15.51 -0.69 -9.95
C GLY A 421 16.84 -0.90 -9.23
N ASP A 422 16.96 -0.65 -7.93
CA ASP A 422 18.25 -0.74 -7.22
C ASP A 422 18.81 -2.18 -7.21
N GLU A 423 18.01 -3.18 -6.83
CA GLU A 423 18.41 -4.61 -6.91
C GLU A 423 18.60 -5.07 -8.36
N THR A 424 17.64 -4.75 -9.24
CA THR A 424 17.61 -5.30 -10.61
C THR A 424 18.61 -4.63 -11.55
N ARG A 425 19.00 -3.36 -11.35
CA ARG A 425 20.13 -2.73 -12.07
C ARG A 425 21.50 -3.13 -11.52
N SER A 426 21.54 -3.68 -10.31
CA SER A 426 22.75 -4.25 -9.69
C SER A 426 22.94 -5.72 -10.06
N ASN A 427 22.03 -6.29 -10.87
CA ASN A 427 22.16 -7.62 -11.45
C ASN A 427 22.69 -7.49 -12.90
N PRO A 428 23.84 -8.08 -13.25
CA PRO A 428 24.47 -7.87 -14.56
C PRO A 428 23.62 -8.40 -15.72
N TRP A 429 22.87 -9.49 -15.52
CA TRP A 429 22.05 -10.10 -16.55
C TRP A 429 20.81 -9.26 -16.89
N LEU A 430 20.16 -8.67 -15.87
CA LEU A 430 19.03 -7.76 -16.08
C LEU A 430 19.50 -6.40 -16.62
N ALA A 431 20.63 -5.90 -16.11
CA ALA A 431 21.26 -4.67 -16.57
C ALA A 431 21.63 -4.71 -18.06
N GLU A 432 22.03 -5.87 -18.59
CA GLU A 432 22.32 -6.06 -20.01
C GLU A 432 21.09 -5.81 -20.91
N LEU A 433 19.89 -6.16 -20.44
CA LEU A 433 18.66 -6.06 -21.22
C LEU A 433 18.23 -4.61 -21.48
N GLN A 434 18.54 -3.69 -20.56
CA GLN A 434 18.25 -2.26 -20.74
C GLN A 434 19.34 -1.36 -20.13
N GLN A 435 20.31 -0.97 -20.95
CA GLN A 435 21.52 -0.27 -20.49
C GLN A 435 21.37 1.26 -20.35
N ASN A 436 20.36 1.84 -20.98
CA ASN A 436 20.19 3.29 -21.03
C ASN A 436 18.84 3.71 -20.47
N MET A 437 18.84 4.80 -19.71
CA MET A 437 17.61 5.54 -19.44
C MET A 437 17.18 6.31 -20.69
N PHE A 438 15.89 6.30 -21.00
CA PHE A 438 15.36 6.90 -22.23
C PHE A 438 14.03 7.64 -22.06
N VAL A 439 13.69 8.44 -23.06
CA VAL A 439 12.34 8.99 -23.29
C VAL A 439 11.83 8.52 -24.65
N GLU A 440 10.64 7.94 -24.68
CA GLU A 440 9.96 7.63 -25.93
C GLU A 440 9.36 8.90 -26.53
N VAL A 441 9.64 9.15 -27.80
CA VAL A 441 9.16 10.31 -28.54
C VAL A 441 8.59 9.86 -29.88
N ASN A 442 7.42 10.35 -30.26
CA ASN A 442 6.82 10.05 -31.56
C ASN A 442 7.71 10.58 -32.71
N PRO A 443 7.84 9.88 -33.86
CA PRO A 443 8.67 10.34 -34.97
C PRO A 443 8.31 11.72 -35.50
N LYS A 444 7.02 12.11 -35.50
CA LYS A 444 6.62 13.46 -35.89
C LYS A 444 7.19 14.50 -34.92
N ASP A 445 7.00 14.30 -33.62
CA ASP A 445 7.43 15.25 -32.60
C ASP A 445 8.96 15.34 -32.56
N ALA A 446 9.66 14.22 -32.71
CA ALA A 446 11.12 14.19 -32.81
C ALA A 446 11.62 15.01 -34.01
N ASN A 447 11.00 14.88 -35.19
CA ASN A 447 11.36 15.67 -36.37
C ASN A 447 11.08 17.17 -36.17
N ASP A 448 9.93 17.52 -35.60
CA ASP A 448 9.58 18.92 -35.31
C ASP A 448 10.57 19.56 -34.30
N LEU A 449 11.09 18.76 -33.35
CA LEU A 449 12.09 19.17 -32.35
C LEU A 449 13.55 19.04 -32.85
N GLY A 450 13.77 18.48 -34.03
CA GLY A 450 15.10 18.21 -34.59
C GLY A 450 15.92 17.16 -33.84
N ILE A 451 15.26 16.24 -33.12
CA ILE A 451 15.87 15.16 -32.32
C ILE A 451 16.03 13.91 -33.18
N LYS A 452 17.18 13.25 -33.09
CA LYS A 452 17.41 11.92 -33.69
C LYS A 452 17.34 10.81 -32.66
N ASP A 453 17.01 9.61 -33.12
CA ASP A 453 17.06 8.41 -32.30
C ASP A 453 18.46 8.20 -31.69
N GLY A 454 18.53 7.84 -30.42
CA GLY A 454 19.76 7.64 -29.66
C GLY A 454 20.47 8.94 -29.20
N GLU A 455 20.00 10.14 -29.59
CA GLU A 455 20.60 11.38 -29.09
C GLU A 455 20.24 11.64 -27.62
N MET A 456 21.14 12.27 -26.88
CA MET A 456 20.84 12.75 -25.53
C MET A 456 19.94 13.98 -25.60
N VAL A 457 18.88 13.98 -24.81
CA VAL A 457 17.91 15.07 -24.70
C VAL A 457 17.69 15.46 -23.25
N TRP A 458 17.31 16.71 -23.04
CA TRP A 458 16.71 17.17 -21.80
C TRP A 458 15.20 17.01 -21.86
N VAL A 459 14.62 16.51 -20.79
CA VAL A 459 13.17 16.54 -20.54
C VAL A 459 12.95 17.35 -19.27
N GLU A 460 12.17 18.42 -19.33
CA GLU A 460 11.87 19.29 -18.19
C GLU A 460 10.35 19.42 -18.01
N GLY A 461 9.88 19.26 -16.77
CA GLY A 461 8.48 19.51 -16.41
C GLY A 461 8.22 20.96 -15.98
N PRO A 462 6.95 21.36 -15.85
CA PRO A 462 6.52 22.70 -15.44
C PRO A 462 7.23 23.28 -14.22
N GLU A 463 7.56 22.43 -13.24
CA GLU A 463 8.25 22.79 -12.00
C GLU A 463 9.78 22.86 -12.12
N LYS A 464 10.32 22.87 -13.35
CA LYS A 464 11.75 23.01 -13.66
C LYS A 464 12.65 21.84 -13.25
N GLY A 465 12.08 20.78 -12.71
CA GLY A 465 12.77 19.49 -12.63
C GLY A 465 13.08 19.00 -14.03
N LYS A 466 14.33 18.59 -14.27
CA LYS A 466 14.80 18.13 -15.58
C LYS A 466 15.69 16.91 -15.47
N VAL A 467 15.68 16.10 -16.51
CA VAL A 467 16.48 14.87 -16.63
C VAL A 467 17.20 14.85 -17.97
N LYS A 468 18.40 14.27 -18.02
CA LYS A 468 19.18 14.08 -19.25
C LYS A 468 19.19 12.60 -19.62
N VAL A 469 18.49 12.24 -20.69
CA VAL A 469 18.22 10.84 -21.07
C VAL A 469 18.35 10.64 -22.58
N MET A 470 18.43 9.39 -23.03
CA MET A 470 18.48 9.06 -24.45
C MET A 470 17.09 9.21 -25.09
N ALA A 471 16.99 9.78 -26.30
CA ALA A 471 15.77 9.74 -27.08
C ALA A 471 15.59 8.36 -27.72
N MET A 472 14.41 7.77 -27.54
CA MET A 472 13.95 6.58 -28.25
C MET A 472 12.81 7.00 -29.18
N VAL A 473 13.10 7.15 -30.47
CA VAL A 473 12.11 7.59 -31.46
C VAL A 473 11.26 6.40 -31.88
N THR A 474 9.96 6.43 -31.58
CA THR A 474 9.08 5.26 -31.73
C THR A 474 7.61 5.63 -31.91
N GLU A 475 6.88 4.83 -32.72
CA GLU A 475 5.43 4.98 -32.93
C GLU A 475 4.59 4.38 -31.79
N ARG A 476 5.21 3.85 -30.72
CA ARG A 476 4.49 3.32 -29.54
C ARG A 476 3.75 4.41 -28.76
N VAL A 477 4.27 5.62 -28.76
CA VAL A 477 3.65 6.79 -28.14
C VAL A 477 2.95 7.65 -29.19
N GLY A 478 1.77 8.16 -28.83
CA GLY A 478 1.02 9.07 -29.70
C GLY A 478 1.71 10.43 -29.84
N LYS A 479 1.36 11.17 -30.89
CA LYS A 479 1.79 12.55 -31.09
C LYS A 479 1.43 13.43 -29.88
N GLY A 480 2.35 14.29 -29.45
CA GLY A 480 2.21 15.12 -28.27
C GLY A 480 2.30 14.36 -26.95
N VAL A 481 2.74 13.09 -26.95
CA VAL A 481 2.89 12.26 -25.75
C VAL A 481 4.29 11.67 -25.71
N ALA A 482 4.91 11.73 -24.53
CA ALA A 482 6.18 11.09 -24.23
C ALA A 482 6.01 10.10 -23.06
N PHE A 483 6.77 9.01 -23.11
CA PHE A 483 6.82 8.01 -22.04
C PHE A 483 8.22 7.92 -21.45
N MET A 484 8.32 7.80 -20.14
CA MET A 484 9.58 7.53 -19.45
C MET A 484 9.42 6.58 -18.26
N PRO A 485 10.33 5.62 -18.06
CA PRO A 485 10.34 4.79 -16.86
C PRO A 485 10.89 5.51 -15.62
N PHE A 486 10.63 4.95 -14.43
CA PHE A 486 11.12 5.49 -13.14
C PHE A 486 12.18 4.61 -12.44
N HIS A 487 12.60 3.52 -13.08
CA HIS A 487 13.50 2.51 -12.47
C HIS A 487 14.97 2.92 -12.33
N PHE A 488 15.34 4.10 -12.82
CA PHE A 488 16.75 4.48 -12.92
C PHE A 488 17.17 5.41 -11.79
N GLY A 489 18.45 5.36 -11.48
CA GLY A 489 19.09 6.12 -10.41
C GLY A 489 20.59 6.24 -10.63
N GLY A 490 21.23 7.11 -9.85
CA GLY A 490 22.67 7.37 -9.92
C GLY A 490 23.07 8.50 -10.88
N HIS A 491 22.14 9.06 -11.65
CA HIS A 491 22.27 10.42 -12.20
C HIS A 491 21.25 11.36 -11.55
N PHE A 492 21.59 12.64 -11.46
CA PHE A 492 20.67 13.68 -11.01
C PHE A 492 20.87 14.99 -11.76
N GLN A 493 19.83 15.43 -12.45
CA GLN A 493 19.80 16.54 -13.40
C GLN A 493 20.98 16.51 -14.38
N GLY A 494 21.25 15.32 -14.92
CA GLY A 494 22.35 15.06 -15.86
C GLY A 494 23.76 15.00 -15.25
N LYS A 495 23.90 15.08 -13.92
CA LYS A 495 25.18 14.83 -13.23
C LYS A 495 25.29 13.38 -12.83
N ASP A 496 26.46 12.79 -13.06
CA ASP A 496 26.82 11.45 -12.59
C ASP A 496 27.08 11.48 -11.08
N LEU A 497 26.44 10.56 -10.34
CA LEU A 497 26.56 10.40 -8.88
C LEU A 497 27.31 9.13 -8.47
N ARG A 498 27.92 8.39 -9.41
CA ARG A 498 28.66 7.14 -9.15
C ARG A 498 29.64 7.27 -7.98
N SER A 499 30.35 8.40 -7.93
CA SER A 499 31.33 8.71 -6.87
C SER A 499 30.75 8.79 -5.45
N LYS A 500 29.41 8.83 -5.30
CA LYS A 500 28.73 8.86 -4.00
C LYS A 500 28.30 7.48 -3.50
N TYR A 501 28.34 6.46 -4.34
CA TYR A 501 28.10 5.10 -3.90
C TYR A 501 29.30 4.61 -3.07
N PRO A 502 29.08 3.74 -2.07
CA PRO A 502 30.18 2.96 -1.49
C PRO A 502 30.97 2.24 -2.59
N GLU A 503 32.27 2.09 -2.41
CA GLU A 503 33.14 1.46 -3.40
C GLU A 503 32.65 0.06 -3.76
N GLY A 504 32.41 -0.18 -5.06
CA GLY A 504 31.93 -1.46 -5.58
C GLY A 504 30.42 -1.72 -5.39
N ALA A 505 29.66 -0.76 -4.87
CA ALA A 505 28.22 -0.91 -4.62
C ALA A 505 27.34 -0.07 -5.58
N ASP A 506 27.92 0.55 -6.61
CA ASP A 506 27.15 1.22 -7.64
C ASP A 506 26.47 0.21 -8.59
N PRO A 507 25.23 0.49 -9.04
CA PRO A 507 24.58 -0.36 -10.04
C PRO A 507 25.33 -0.37 -11.37
N TYR A 508 25.25 -1.49 -12.11
CA TYR A 508 25.86 -1.62 -13.44
C TYR A 508 25.31 -0.58 -14.44
N VAL A 509 24.02 -0.30 -14.33
CA VAL A 509 23.31 0.68 -15.17
C VAL A 509 22.88 1.87 -14.33
N LEU A 510 23.37 3.05 -14.69
CA LEU A 510 22.95 4.32 -14.10
C LEU A 510 21.99 5.07 -15.03
N GLY A 511 21.23 5.98 -14.45
CA GLY A 511 20.32 6.84 -15.18
C GLY A 511 19.55 7.74 -14.24
N GLU A 512 18.43 8.28 -14.72
CA GLU A 512 17.63 9.22 -13.95
C GLU A 512 16.14 8.93 -14.10
N ALA A 513 15.42 8.82 -12.99
CA ALA A 513 14.00 8.57 -13.02
C ALA A 513 13.22 9.75 -13.61
N THR A 514 12.20 9.45 -14.42
CA THR A 514 11.21 10.44 -14.90
C THR A 514 10.65 11.32 -13.79
N ASN A 515 10.53 10.78 -12.59
CA ASN A 515 9.96 11.46 -11.43
C ASN A 515 10.74 12.70 -10.97
N THR A 516 12.01 12.86 -11.37
CA THR A 516 12.74 14.13 -11.18
C THR A 516 12.14 15.27 -12.04
N ALA A 517 11.62 14.95 -13.23
CA ALA A 517 10.94 15.92 -14.10
C ALA A 517 9.42 15.99 -13.88
N GLN A 518 8.83 15.07 -13.10
CA GLN A 518 7.40 15.12 -12.79
C GLN A 518 7.07 16.17 -11.72
N THR A 519 5.81 16.56 -11.71
CA THR A 519 5.28 17.70 -10.96
C THR A 519 4.53 17.29 -9.70
N TYR A 520 4.08 18.29 -8.94
CA TYR A 520 3.09 18.17 -7.89
C TYR A 520 1.75 17.65 -8.45
N GLY A 521 1.07 16.79 -7.69
CA GLY A 521 -0.31 16.38 -7.97
C GLY A 521 -0.64 15.15 -7.15
N TYR A 522 -1.83 15.11 -6.54
CA TYR A 522 -2.21 14.05 -5.61
C TYR A 522 -3.71 13.75 -5.66
N ASP A 523 -4.05 12.49 -5.47
CA ASP A 523 -5.43 12.03 -5.36
C ASP A 523 -6.17 12.68 -4.17
N SER A 524 -7.43 13.03 -4.40
CA SER A 524 -8.25 13.81 -3.47
C SER A 524 -8.71 13.06 -2.23
N VAL A 525 -8.48 11.75 -2.18
CA VAL A 525 -8.86 10.87 -1.07
C VAL A 525 -7.64 10.25 -0.40
N THR A 526 -6.71 9.70 -1.19
CA THR A 526 -5.59 8.88 -0.73
C THR A 526 -4.26 9.62 -0.71
N GLN A 527 -4.17 10.78 -1.37
CA GLN A 527 -2.93 11.51 -1.63
C GLN A 527 -1.89 10.70 -2.42
N MET A 528 -2.32 9.70 -3.19
CA MET A 528 -1.44 9.06 -4.17
C MET A 528 -1.04 10.07 -5.24
N GLN A 529 0.24 10.16 -5.54
CA GLN A 529 0.82 11.10 -6.50
C GLN A 529 0.34 10.89 -7.95
N GLU A 530 0.18 11.99 -8.69
CA GLU A 530 -0.23 12.05 -10.09
C GLU A 530 0.97 11.78 -11.01
N THR A 531 1.35 10.50 -11.14
CA THR A 531 2.54 10.11 -11.94
C THR A 531 2.26 9.83 -13.41
N LYS A 532 0.98 9.77 -13.79
CA LYS A 532 0.57 9.25 -15.10
C LYS A 532 0.29 10.36 -16.11
N THR A 533 0.14 11.59 -15.65
CA THR A 533 -0.20 12.70 -16.53
C THR A 533 0.38 13.99 -15.98
N THR A 534 1.36 14.54 -16.68
CA THR A 534 1.82 15.91 -16.52
C THR A 534 2.24 16.45 -17.89
N LEU A 535 2.82 17.64 -17.93
CA LEU A 535 3.39 18.24 -19.13
C LEU A 535 4.91 18.22 -19.07
N CYS A 536 5.55 18.31 -20.23
CA CYS A 536 6.98 18.49 -20.36
C CYS A 536 7.33 19.23 -21.66
N LYS A 537 8.59 19.61 -21.76
CA LYS A 537 9.25 20.01 -23.00
C LYS A 537 10.50 19.17 -23.17
N ILE A 538 10.87 18.91 -24.42
CA ILE A 538 12.01 18.07 -24.80
C ILE A 538 12.90 18.86 -25.75
N TRP A 539 14.21 18.85 -25.53
CA TRP A 539 15.18 19.48 -26.42
C TRP A 539 16.53 18.76 -26.40
N ARG A 540 17.36 18.98 -27.44
CA ARG A 540 18.68 18.36 -27.58
C ARG A 540 19.63 18.85 -26.47
N ALA A 541 20.44 17.94 -25.92
CA ALA A 541 21.22 18.17 -24.71
C ALA A 541 22.61 18.79 -24.89
#